data_AF-A0AAN5VQ30-F1
#
_entry.id   AF-A0AAN5VQ30-F1
#
_cell.length_a   1.000
_cell.length_b   1.000
_cell.length_c   1.000
_cell.angle_alpha   90.00
_cell.angle_beta   90.00
_cell.angle_gamma   90.00
#
_symmetry.space_group_name_H-M   'P 1'
#
loop_
_entity.id
_entity.type
_entity.pdbx_description
1 polymer ?
#
loop_
_entity_poly.entity_id
_entity_poly.type
_entity_poly.pdbx_seq_one_letter_code
_entity_poly.pdbx_strand_id
1 'polypeptide(L)'
;MNQDKRILNNIKKHLSNLKLNRNQRYEGYLEIVKKDGMKIKHLNLNRILSKDQVNKIYIEAVKQNGMALEYIKNQTEEICLEAVKQEGEALEFVHTQTEEICLMAVKQNCRALIYVKNQTEEMCINAIRENEWIFEDIKEKTEKICIELIIKDPYKLMYIENQTEEICLWAILIRPDTFKYVRTQTERLCLIAVTRNINLLKYVKNQTEEICRYVLKKDKCSIIYIKDKERYLEEFDIRYLKGEKPIKEVIAIKEGGRWLFTIGCQNNITKEKFIYRIYNTGGGFNLEKGINVHRQIYLDFLKGF
;
A
#
# COMPACT_ATOMS: atom_id res chain seq x y z
N MET A 1 29.89 -25.17 -18.99
CA MET A 1 30.68 -25.46 -17.76
C MET A 1 31.99 -26.21 -17.98
N ASN A 2 32.05 -27.27 -18.80
CA ASN A 2 33.29 -28.08 -18.92
C ASN A 2 34.34 -27.50 -19.88
N GLN A 3 33.93 -26.76 -20.92
CA GLN A 3 34.86 -26.12 -21.87
C GLN A 3 35.59 -24.92 -21.27
N ASP A 4 34.89 -24.01 -20.57
CA ASP A 4 35.52 -22.83 -19.96
C ASP A 4 36.49 -23.19 -18.85
N LYS A 5 36.19 -24.20 -18.03
CA LYS A 5 37.14 -24.74 -17.03
C LYS A 5 38.38 -25.34 -17.70
N ARG A 6 38.23 -26.01 -18.85
CA ARG A 6 39.36 -26.56 -19.63
C ARG A 6 40.23 -25.45 -20.22
N ILE A 7 39.61 -24.43 -20.80
CA ILE A 7 40.31 -23.26 -21.35
C ILE A 7 41.04 -22.51 -20.25
N LEU A 8 40.40 -22.26 -19.11
CA LEU A 8 41.02 -21.56 -17.99
C LEU A 8 42.16 -22.38 -17.36
N ASN A 9 42.02 -23.72 -17.27
CA ASN A 9 43.10 -24.59 -16.82
C ASN A 9 44.26 -24.65 -17.81
N ASN A 10 43.98 -24.61 -19.11
CA ASN A 10 45.02 -24.52 -20.15
C ASN A 10 45.73 -23.17 -20.10
N ILE A 11 45.00 -22.07 -19.91
CA ILE A 11 45.58 -20.73 -19.70
C ILE A 11 46.42 -20.71 -18.42
N LYS A 12 45.94 -21.25 -17.30
CA LYS A 12 46.73 -21.37 -16.06
C LYS A 12 48.01 -22.17 -16.25
N LYS A 13 47.91 -23.33 -16.92
CA LYS A 13 49.06 -24.19 -17.22
C LYS A 13 50.04 -23.50 -18.18
N HIS A 14 49.53 -22.69 -19.11
CA HIS A 14 50.36 -21.92 -20.03
C HIS A 14 51.03 -20.73 -19.35
N LEU A 15 50.30 -19.96 -18.53
CA LEU A 15 50.81 -18.84 -17.72
C LEU A 15 51.77 -19.29 -16.59
N SER A 16 51.63 -20.53 -16.09
CA SER A 16 52.60 -21.12 -15.16
C SER A 16 53.87 -21.62 -15.86
N ASN A 17 53.74 -22.08 -17.11
CA ASN A 17 54.85 -22.57 -17.93
C ASN A 17 55.64 -21.42 -18.59
N LEU A 18 54.98 -20.30 -18.87
CA LEU A 18 55.63 -19.04 -19.20
C LEU A 18 56.26 -18.51 -17.90
N LYS A 19 57.56 -18.25 -17.88
CA LYS A 19 58.27 -17.61 -16.76
C LYS A 19 57.84 -16.13 -16.60
N LEU A 20 56.54 -15.90 -16.40
CA LEU A 20 55.98 -14.57 -16.24
C LEU A 20 56.41 -13.99 -14.90
N ASN A 21 56.91 -12.76 -14.95
CA ASN A 21 57.21 -12.03 -13.75
C ASN A 21 55.90 -11.64 -13.03
N ARG A 22 56.02 -11.22 -11.77
CA ARG A 22 54.87 -10.91 -10.91
C ARG A 22 53.94 -9.84 -11.51
N ASN A 23 54.49 -8.85 -12.20
CA ASN A 23 53.71 -7.77 -12.81
C ASN A 23 52.92 -8.25 -14.03
N GLN A 24 53.52 -9.07 -14.89
CA GLN A 24 52.80 -9.67 -16.02
C GLN A 24 51.63 -10.55 -15.57
N ARG A 25 51.80 -11.29 -14.45
CA ARG A 25 50.70 -12.07 -13.86
C ARG A 25 49.59 -11.18 -13.32
N TYR A 26 49.94 -10.09 -12.64
CA TYR A 26 48.98 -9.10 -12.15
C TYR A 26 48.13 -8.52 -13.28
N GLU A 27 48.77 -8.03 -14.35
CA GLU A 27 48.05 -7.49 -15.52
C GLU A 27 47.15 -8.54 -16.19
N GLY A 28 47.65 -9.77 -16.35
CA GLY A 28 46.85 -10.87 -16.90
C GLY A 28 45.61 -11.19 -16.06
N TYR A 29 45.73 -11.18 -14.72
CA TYR A 29 44.56 -11.38 -13.85
C TYR A 29 43.59 -10.21 -13.90
N LEU A 30 44.08 -8.97 -13.96
CA LEU A 30 43.23 -7.80 -14.16
C LEU A 30 42.44 -7.89 -15.47
N GLU A 31 43.08 -8.24 -16.58
CA GLU A 31 42.40 -8.38 -17.86
C GLU A 31 41.33 -9.48 -17.83
N ILE A 32 41.60 -10.58 -17.10
CA ILE A 32 40.65 -11.67 -16.90
C ILE A 32 39.39 -11.17 -16.18
N VAL A 33 39.54 -10.46 -15.04
CA VAL A 33 38.38 -10.00 -14.25
C VAL A 33 37.66 -8.82 -14.91
N LYS A 34 38.37 -7.97 -15.65
CA LYS A 34 37.75 -6.91 -16.47
C LYS A 34 36.81 -7.44 -17.54
N LYS A 35 37.13 -8.61 -18.11
CA LYS A 35 36.25 -9.28 -19.09
C LYS A 35 35.09 -10.01 -18.42
N ASP A 36 35.34 -10.62 -17.25
CA ASP A 36 34.35 -11.40 -16.50
C ASP A 36 34.79 -11.52 -15.03
N GLY A 37 34.17 -10.72 -14.16
CA GLY A 37 34.47 -10.64 -12.74
C GLY A 37 34.24 -11.96 -12.00
N MET A 38 33.30 -12.79 -12.48
CA MET A 38 33.00 -14.10 -11.90
C MET A 38 34.15 -15.10 -12.05
N LYS A 39 35.14 -14.83 -12.92
CA LYS A 39 36.34 -15.66 -13.03
C LYS A 39 37.19 -15.62 -11.76
N ILE A 40 36.98 -14.65 -10.87
CA ILE A 40 37.69 -14.55 -9.59
C ILE A 40 37.59 -15.84 -8.76
N LYS A 41 36.47 -16.58 -8.87
CA LYS A 41 36.25 -17.90 -8.22
C LYS A 41 37.27 -18.97 -8.59
N HIS A 42 37.99 -18.77 -9.69
CA HIS A 42 39.01 -19.69 -10.17
C HIS A 42 40.44 -19.16 -9.97
N LEU A 43 40.64 -17.95 -9.47
CA LEU A 43 41.97 -17.36 -9.33
C LEU A 43 42.55 -17.63 -7.93
N ASN A 44 43.86 -17.94 -7.87
CA ASN A 44 44.59 -18.08 -6.61
C ASN A 44 45.62 -16.94 -6.49
N LEU A 45 45.16 -15.79 -5.99
CA LEU A 45 45.91 -14.54 -6.01
C LEU A 45 46.90 -14.42 -4.84
N ASN A 46 46.50 -14.88 -3.65
CA ASN A 46 47.24 -14.69 -2.39
C ASN A 46 48.60 -15.38 -2.33
N ARG A 47 48.86 -16.35 -3.22
CA ARG A 47 50.16 -17.04 -3.28
C ARG A 47 51.21 -16.31 -4.12
N ILE A 48 50.80 -15.35 -4.95
CA ILE A 48 51.63 -14.83 -6.05
C ILE A 48 51.79 -13.31 -6.00
N LEU A 49 50.79 -12.57 -5.51
CA LEU A 49 50.72 -11.11 -5.57
C LEU A 49 50.80 -10.45 -4.19
N SER A 50 51.13 -9.14 -4.13
CA SER A 50 50.99 -8.38 -2.87
C SER A 50 49.53 -8.18 -2.52
N LYS A 51 49.26 -7.95 -1.23
CA LYS A 51 47.94 -7.57 -0.73
C LYS A 51 47.31 -6.41 -1.52
N ASP A 52 48.08 -5.36 -1.84
CA ASP A 52 47.60 -4.23 -2.65
C ASP A 52 47.15 -4.65 -4.07
N GLN A 53 47.96 -5.46 -4.75
CA GLN A 53 47.63 -5.98 -6.08
C GLN A 53 46.39 -6.89 -6.04
N VAL A 54 46.27 -7.73 -5.01
CA VAL A 54 45.08 -8.57 -4.81
C VAL A 54 43.83 -7.71 -4.59
N ASN A 55 43.93 -6.67 -3.75
CA ASN A 55 42.81 -5.77 -3.47
C ASN A 55 42.32 -5.07 -4.74
N LYS A 56 43.24 -4.59 -5.58
CA LYS A 56 42.90 -3.96 -6.88
C LYS A 56 42.18 -4.92 -7.82
N ILE A 57 42.59 -6.19 -7.90
CA ILE A 57 41.91 -7.20 -8.70
C ILE A 57 40.51 -7.50 -8.14
N TYR A 58 40.36 -7.56 -6.82
CA TYR A 58 39.05 -7.74 -6.18
C TYR A 58 38.10 -6.58 -6.46
N ILE A 59 38.57 -5.33 -6.31
CA ILE A 59 37.79 -4.14 -6.66
C ILE A 59 37.36 -4.17 -8.12
N GLU A 60 38.27 -4.49 -9.04
CA GLU A 60 37.95 -4.55 -10.46
C GLU A 60 36.93 -5.66 -10.77
N ALA A 61 37.02 -6.81 -10.08
CA ALA A 61 36.06 -7.90 -10.25
C ALA A 61 34.65 -7.49 -9.80
N VAL A 62 34.51 -6.86 -8.64
CA VAL A 62 33.18 -6.44 -8.12
C VAL A 62 32.60 -5.25 -8.88
N LYS A 63 33.45 -4.36 -9.42
CA LYS A 63 33.02 -3.31 -10.35
C LYS A 63 32.45 -3.87 -11.64
N GLN A 64 32.99 -4.99 -12.12
CA GLN A 64 32.48 -5.66 -13.31
C GLN A 64 31.20 -6.45 -13.02
N ASN A 65 31.11 -7.12 -11.87
CA ASN A 65 29.94 -7.88 -11.42
C ASN A 65 29.90 -7.91 -9.88
N GLY A 66 28.90 -7.29 -9.26
CA GLY A 66 28.82 -7.15 -7.80
C GLY A 66 28.75 -8.51 -7.08
N MET A 67 28.10 -9.51 -7.67
CA MET A 67 28.00 -10.87 -7.12
C MET A 67 29.34 -11.61 -7.06
N ALA A 68 30.39 -11.12 -7.74
CA ALA A 68 31.74 -11.65 -7.59
C ALA A 68 32.24 -11.60 -6.13
N LEU A 69 31.63 -10.76 -5.29
CA LEU A 69 31.88 -10.67 -3.85
C LEU A 69 31.75 -12.01 -3.12
N GLU A 70 30.86 -12.91 -3.58
CA GLU A 70 30.66 -14.28 -3.07
C GLU A 70 31.98 -15.05 -2.93
N TYR A 71 32.91 -14.84 -3.87
CA TYR A 71 34.16 -15.59 -3.94
C TYR A 71 35.34 -14.89 -3.26
N ILE A 72 35.12 -13.71 -2.68
CA ILE A 72 36.16 -12.91 -2.02
C ILE A 72 36.09 -13.17 -0.52
N LYS A 73 37.07 -13.93 0.01
CA LYS A 73 37.13 -14.28 1.44
C LYS A 73 37.48 -13.09 2.33
N ASN A 74 38.49 -12.31 1.93
CA ASN A 74 38.99 -11.18 2.70
C ASN A 74 38.39 -9.89 2.13
N GLN A 75 37.20 -9.54 2.59
CA GLN A 75 36.47 -8.36 2.16
C GLN A 75 36.93 -7.14 2.95
N THR A 76 37.32 -6.07 2.26
CA THR A 76 37.45 -4.74 2.86
C THR A 76 36.14 -3.99 2.67
N GLU A 77 35.91 -2.98 3.51
CA GLU A 77 34.73 -2.10 3.36
C GLU A 77 34.64 -1.50 1.95
N GLU A 78 35.76 -1.01 1.40
CA GLU A 78 35.82 -0.52 0.01
C GLU A 78 35.34 -1.56 -1.02
N ILE A 79 35.76 -2.83 -0.90
CA ILE A 79 35.32 -3.90 -1.82
C ILE A 79 33.81 -4.13 -1.70
N CYS A 80 33.28 -4.16 -0.46
CA CYS A 80 31.84 -4.32 -0.23
C CYS A 80 31.05 -3.14 -0.79
N LEU A 81 31.51 -1.91 -0.56
CA LEU A 81 30.88 -0.69 -1.05
C LEU A 81 30.83 -0.68 -2.58
N GLU A 82 31.92 -1.02 -3.27
CA GLU A 82 31.93 -1.11 -4.73
C GLU A 82 31.02 -2.22 -5.26
N ALA A 83 30.96 -3.37 -4.57
CA ALA A 83 30.06 -4.46 -4.94
C ALA A 83 28.58 -4.05 -4.87
N VAL A 84 28.15 -3.44 -3.75
CA VAL A 84 26.74 -3.05 -3.56
C VAL A 84 26.34 -1.84 -4.40
N LYS A 85 27.29 -0.96 -4.75
CA LYS A 85 27.07 0.10 -5.76
C LYS A 85 26.78 -0.48 -7.13
N GLN A 86 27.51 -1.54 -7.50
CA GLN A 86 27.31 -2.20 -8.79
C GLN A 86 26.00 -3.00 -8.80
N GLU A 87 25.74 -3.77 -7.74
CA GLU A 87 24.58 -4.64 -7.61
C GLU A 87 24.15 -4.74 -6.14
N GLY A 88 23.03 -4.09 -5.78
CA GLY A 88 22.61 -3.98 -4.38
C GLY A 88 22.35 -5.34 -3.71
N GLU A 89 21.96 -6.36 -4.48
CA GLU A 89 21.76 -7.72 -4.00
C GLU A 89 23.07 -8.41 -3.55
N ALA A 90 24.24 -7.90 -3.97
CA ALA A 90 25.53 -8.38 -3.47
C ALA A 90 25.69 -8.21 -1.94
N LEU A 91 24.81 -7.42 -1.29
CA LEU A 91 24.71 -7.32 0.16
C LEU A 91 24.54 -8.70 0.84
N GLU A 92 23.93 -9.67 0.17
CA GLU A 92 23.80 -11.06 0.62
C GLU A 92 25.17 -11.66 1.01
N PHE A 93 26.23 -11.32 0.26
CA PHE A 93 27.57 -11.88 0.45
C PHE A 93 28.48 -11.04 1.35
N VAL A 94 28.00 -9.91 1.87
CA VAL A 94 28.78 -9.06 2.77
C VAL A 94 28.89 -9.73 4.15
N HIS A 95 30.11 -10.06 4.57
CA HIS A 95 30.35 -10.69 5.87
C HIS A 95 30.01 -9.74 7.04
N THR A 96 30.56 -8.52 6.97
CA THR A 96 30.38 -7.46 7.99
C THR A 96 29.62 -6.30 7.38
N GLN A 97 28.34 -6.18 7.72
CA GLN A 97 27.48 -5.11 7.25
C GLN A 97 27.64 -3.87 8.13
N THR A 98 28.02 -2.75 7.52
CA THR A 98 27.93 -1.42 8.11
C THR A 98 26.66 -0.72 7.64
N GLU A 99 26.22 0.30 8.38
CA GLU A 99 25.03 1.08 7.99
C GLU A 99 25.19 1.71 6.61
N GLU A 100 26.39 2.20 6.27
CA GLU A 100 26.71 2.77 4.96
C GLU A 100 26.57 1.73 3.83
N ILE A 101 27.13 0.53 4.00
CA ILE A 101 27.00 -0.56 3.02
C ILE A 101 25.53 -0.92 2.81
N CYS A 102 24.76 -1.08 3.89
CA CYS A 102 23.35 -1.43 3.82
C CYS A 102 22.51 -0.32 3.15
N LEU A 103 22.69 0.95 3.55
CA LEU A 103 21.98 2.07 2.95
C LEU A 103 22.28 2.19 1.45
N MET A 104 23.53 2.00 1.06
CA MET A 104 23.92 2.08 -0.34
C MET A 104 23.33 0.94 -1.17
N ALA A 105 23.33 -0.27 -0.63
CA ALA A 105 22.67 -1.42 -1.27
C ALA A 105 21.17 -1.18 -1.48
N VAL A 106 20.46 -0.71 -0.43
CA VAL A 106 19.01 -0.43 -0.48
C VAL A 106 18.68 0.72 -1.43
N LYS A 107 19.54 1.76 -1.49
CA LYS A 107 19.40 2.86 -2.45
C LYS A 107 19.60 2.41 -3.89
N GLN A 108 20.51 1.46 -4.13
CA GLN A 108 20.75 0.90 -5.45
C GLN A 108 19.58 0.00 -5.90
N ASN A 109 19.11 -0.87 -5.00
CA ASN A 109 17.95 -1.72 -5.21
C ASN A 109 17.23 -1.95 -3.88
N CYS A 110 16.01 -1.42 -3.75
CA CYS A 110 15.22 -1.52 -2.52
C CYS A 110 14.99 -2.97 -2.05
N ARG A 111 15.01 -3.97 -2.96
CA ARG A 111 14.90 -5.39 -2.61
C ARG A 111 16.07 -5.90 -1.78
N ALA A 112 17.23 -5.23 -1.82
CA ALA A 112 18.38 -5.59 -0.98
C ALA A 112 18.06 -5.51 0.53
N LEU A 113 16.97 -4.84 0.92
CA LEU A 113 16.50 -4.78 2.31
C LEU A 113 16.30 -6.17 2.94
N ILE A 114 15.97 -7.20 2.15
CA ILE A 114 15.83 -8.59 2.62
C ILE A 114 17.14 -9.15 3.20
N TYR A 115 18.29 -8.68 2.68
CA TYR A 115 19.61 -9.11 3.11
C TYR A 115 20.17 -8.29 4.27
N VAL A 116 19.50 -7.22 4.69
CA VAL A 116 19.92 -6.37 5.81
C VAL A 116 19.66 -7.09 7.14
N LYS A 117 20.73 -7.33 7.90
CA LYS A 117 20.64 -7.98 9.23
C LYS A 117 19.88 -7.09 10.21
N ASN A 118 20.28 -5.82 10.32
CA ASN A 118 19.69 -4.82 11.22
C ASN A 118 19.08 -3.68 10.39
N GLN A 119 17.77 -3.76 10.13
CA GLN A 119 17.05 -2.75 9.36
C GLN A 119 16.85 -1.49 10.23
N THR A 120 17.24 -0.32 9.73
CA THR A 120 16.92 0.96 10.38
C THR A 120 15.63 1.53 9.82
N GLU A 121 14.95 2.38 10.60
CA GLU A 121 13.73 3.07 10.16
C GLU A 121 13.96 3.87 8.87
N GLU A 122 15.12 4.51 8.72
CA GLU A 122 15.50 5.24 7.52
C GLU A 122 15.63 4.32 6.28
N MET A 123 16.28 3.16 6.41
CA MET A 123 16.38 2.19 5.32
C MET A 123 15.01 1.73 4.85
N CYS A 124 14.15 1.38 5.81
CA CYS A 124 12.79 0.92 5.54
C CYS A 124 11.94 1.99 4.83
N ILE A 125 11.99 3.24 5.32
CA ILE A 125 11.26 4.36 4.72
C ILE A 125 11.76 4.63 3.29
N ASN A 126 13.07 4.68 3.07
CA ASN A 126 13.64 4.87 1.74
C ASN A 126 13.23 3.74 0.78
N ALA A 127 13.23 2.49 1.25
CA ALA A 127 12.81 1.35 0.45
C ALA A 127 11.31 1.42 0.06
N ILE A 128 10.43 1.79 1.00
CA ILE A 128 8.99 1.96 0.73
C ILE A 128 8.75 3.04 -0.32
N ARG A 129 9.48 4.16 -0.24
CA ARG A 129 9.37 5.27 -1.21
C ARG A 129 9.63 4.82 -2.63
N GLU A 130 10.57 3.90 -2.83
CA GLU A 130 10.81 3.27 -4.12
C GLU A 130 9.72 2.24 -4.46
N ASN A 131 9.43 1.30 -3.56
CA ASN A 131 8.47 0.23 -3.80
C ASN A 131 7.70 -0.18 -2.53
N GLU A 132 6.39 0.03 -2.53
CA GLU A 132 5.51 -0.28 -1.40
C GLU A 132 5.41 -1.78 -1.08
N TRP A 133 5.72 -2.66 -2.03
CA TRP A 133 5.70 -4.12 -1.83
C TRP A 133 6.79 -4.58 -0.85
N ILE A 134 7.85 -3.79 -0.66
CA ILE A 134 8.92 -4.06 0.31
C ILE A 134 8.41 -4.05 1.76
N PHE A 135 7.21 -3.53 2.02
CA PHE A 135 6.62 -3.54 3.35
C PHE A 135 6.50 -4.94 3.97
N GLU A 136 6.34 -5.98 3.15
CA GLU A 136 6.29 -7.38 3.62
C GLU A 136 7.65 -7.83 4.19
N ASP A 137 8.75 -7.34 3.61
CA ASP A 137 10.14 -7.67 3.97
C ASP A 137 10.66 -6.90 5.20
N ILE A 138 9.90 -5.93 5.69
CA ILE A 138 10.24 -5.14 6.88
C ILE A 138 9.95 -5.95 8.14
N LYS A 139 10.99 -6.17 8.95
CA LYS A 139 10.91 -6.94 10.20
C LYS A 139 10.11 -6.17 11.27
N GLU A 140 10.52 -4.94 11.54
CA GLU A 140 9.91 -4.07 12.57
C GLU A 140 9.13 -2.93 11.92
N LYS A 141 7.80 -2.99 12.01
CA LYS A 141 6.87 -2.05 11.37
C LYS A 141 6.48 -0.93 12.33
N THR A 142 7.35 0.08 12.46
CA THR A 142 7.08 1.25 13.32
C THR A 142 5.91 2.08 12.79
N GLU A 143 5.34 2.95 13.64
CA GLU A 143 4.26 3.84 13.25
C GLU A 143 4.64 4.71 12.04
N LYS A 144 5.87 5.25 12.01
CA LYS A 144 6.34 6.09 10.89
C LYS A 144 6.47 5.32 9.59
N ILE A 145 6.97 4.08 9.62
CA ILE A 145 7.04 3.21 8.45
C ILE A 145 5.63 2.95 7.91
N CYS A 146 4.68 2.66 8.80
CA CYS A 146 3.28 2.47 8.46
C CYS A 146 2.65 3.75 7.86
N ILE A 147 2.94 4.92 8.43
CA ILE A 147 2.46 6.21 7.89
C ILE A 147 3.04 6.46 6.50
N GLU A 148 4.34 6.22 6.27
CA GLU A 148 4.94 6.37 4.94
C GLU A 148 4.28 5.44 3.90
N LEU A 149 3.98 4.19 4.29
CA LEU A 149 3.22 3.27 3.45
C LEU A 149 1.83 3.83 3.09
N ILE A 150 1.11 4.40 4.07
CA ILE A 150 -0.21 5.00 3.88
C ILE A 150 -0.15 6.25 3.00
N ILE A 151 0.90 7.06 3.12
CA ILE A 151 1.13 8.22 2.26
C ILE A 151 1.26 7.76 0.80
N LYS A 152 1.94 6.63 0.56
CA LYS A 152 2.11 6.06 -0.78
C LYS A 152 0.83 5.41 -1.32
N ASP A 153 0.17 4.57 -0.52
CA ASP A 153 -1.14 4.01 -0.84
C ASP A 153 -2.02 3.85 0.42
N PRO A 154 -3.02 4.73 0.61
CA PRO A 154 -3.93 4.67 1.74
C PRO A 154 -4.72 3.35 1.87
N TYR A 155 -4.91 2.63 0.76
CA TYR A 155 -5.61 1.35 0.79
C TYR A 155 -4.81 0.25 1.48
N LYS A 156 -3.49 0.43 1.65
CA LYS A 156 -2.65 -0.51 2.39
C LYS A 156 -2.97 -0.57 3.89
N LEU A 157 -3.81 0.34 4.40
CA LEU A 157 -4.36 0.27 5.77
C LEU A 157 -4.95 -1.11 6.10
N MET A 158 -5.53 -1.79 5.12
CA MET A 158 -6.10 -3.13 5.30
C MET A 158 -5.05 -4.19 5.67
N TYR A 159 -3.78 -4.00 5.28
CA TYR A 159 -2.66 -4.92 5.54
C TYR A 159 -1.86 -4.57 6.80
N ILE A 160 -2.08 -3.40 7.40
CA ILE A 160 -1.41 -3.01 8.65
C ILE A 160 -2.12 -3.74 9.80
N GLU A 161 -1.39 -4.54 10.57
CA GLU A 161 -1.93 -5.28 11.73
C GLU A 161 -2.24 -4.34 12.91
N ASN A 162 -1.25 -3.57 13.34
CA ASN A 162 -1.40 -2.61 14.43
C ASN A 162 -1.78 -1.22 13.89
N GLN A 163 -3.09 -0.94 13.87
CA GLN A 163 -3.62 0.35 13.43
C GLN A 163 -3.70 1.32 14.62
N THR A 164 -2.72 2.22 14.73
CA THR A 164 -2.81 3.36 15.67
C THR A 164 -3.80 4.38 15.17
N GLU A 165 -4.31 5.24 16.07
CA GLU A 165 -5.23 6.30 15.69
C GLU A 165 -4.59 7.25 14.66
N GLU A 166 -3.28 7.52 14.76
CA GLU A 166 -2.55 8.38 13.82
C GLU A 166 -2.46 7.76 12.42
N ILE A 167 -2.12 6.47 12.31
CA ILE A 167 -2.11 5.75 11.01
C ILE A 167 -3.50 5.81 10.35
N CYS A 168 -4.55 5.54 11.13
CA CYS A 168 -5.92 5.63 10.63
C CYS A 168 -6.30 7.06 10.21
N LEU A 169 -5.89 8.06 10.99
CA LEU A 169 -6.15 9.46 10.69
C LEU A 169 -5.53 9.87 9.36
N TRP A 170 -4.24 9.56 9.14
CA TRP A 170 -3.56 9.81 7.87
C TRP A 170 -4.28 9.16 6.69
N ALA A 171 -4.67 7.89 6.82
CA ALA A 171 -5.39 7.18 5.76
C ALA A 171 -6.72 7.85 5.39
N ILE A 172 -7.52 8.24 6.40
CA ILE A 172 -8.82 8.89 6.19
C ILE A 172 -8.65 10.30 5.60
N LEU A 173 -7.64 11.05 6.05
CA LEU A 173 -7.38 12.40 5.55
C LEU A 173 -7.01 12.38 4.06
N ILE A 174 -6.13 11.46 3.66
CA ILE A 174 -5.73 11.29 2.26
C ILE A 174 -6.91 10.73 1.44
N ARG A 175 -7.57 9.68 1.93
CA ARG A 175 -8.64 9.00 1.21
C ARG A 175 -9.75 8.53 2.16
N PRO A 176 -10.87 9.26 2.28
CA PRO A 176 -11.90 9.00 3.30
C PRO A 176 -12.51 7.61 3.27
N ASP A 177 -12.68 6.99 2.09
CA ASP A 177 -13.31 5.67 1.98
C ASP A 177 -12.45 4.53 2.53
N THR A 178 -11.18 4.78 2.86
CA THR A 178 -10.34 3.85 3.64
C THR A 178 -10.87 3.62 5.06
N PHE A 179 -11.76 4.48 5.56
CA PHE A 179 -12.43 4.30 6.86
C PHE A 179 -13.08 2.92 7.02
N LYS A 180 -13.53 2.29 5.92
CA LYS A 180 -14.07 0.91 5.94
C LYS A 180 -13.08 -0.14 6.46
N TYR A 181 -11.77 0.14 6.41
CA TYR A 181 -10.70 -0.75 6.87
C TYR A 181 -10.22 -0.43 8.30
N VAL A 182 -10.77 0.60 8.94
CA VAL A 182 -10.44 0.98 10.33
C VAL A 182 -11.06 -0.04 11.28
N ARG A 183 -10.20 -0.78 12.00
CA ARG A 183 -10.65 -1.83 12.92
C ARG A 183 -11.22 -1.25 14.21
N THR A 184 -10.47 -0.34 14.83
CA THR A 184 -10.83 0.37 16.07
C THR A 184 -11.31 1.77 15.73
N GLN A 185 -12.61 2.02 15.90
CA GLN A 185 -13.22 3.30 15.56
C GLN A 185 -13.36 4.15 16.82
N THR A 186 -12.56 5.22 16.92
CA THR A 186 -12.78 6.27 17.92
C THR A 186 -13.84 7.26 17.42
N GLU A 187 -14.51 7.95 18.33
CA GLU A 187 -15.48 8.99 17.95
C GLU A 187 -14.84 10.07 17.06
N ARG A 188 -13.59 10.45 17.36
CA ARG A 188 -12.79 11.39 16.57
C ARG A 188 -12.62 10.90 15.12
N LEU A 189 -12.18 9.65 14.91
CA LEU A 189 -12.02 9.09 13.56
C LEU A 189 -13.36 9.02 12.83
N CYS A 190 -14.44 8.63 13.51
CA CYS A 190 -15.78 8.59 12.94
C CYS A 190 -16.23 9.98 12.47
N LEU A 191 -16.10 11.00 13.32
CA LEU A 191 -16.45 12.39 12.98
C LEU A 191 -15.64 12.88 11.78
N ILE A 192 -14.33 12.66 11.76
CA ILE A 192 -13.47 13.06 10.63
C ILE A 192 -13.88 12.34 9.33
N ALA A 193 -14.21 11.04 9.40
CA ALA A 193 -14.69 10.31 8.23
C ALA A 193 -16.02 10.86 7.71
N VAL A 194 -17.04 11.03 8.55
CA VAL A 194 -18.38 11.49 8.11
C VAL A 194 -18.40 12.95 7.68
N THR A 195 -17.55 13.80 8.27
CA THR A 195 -17.42 15.21 7.86
C THR A 195 -16.84 15.35 6.46
N ARG A 196 -15.96 14.44 6.05
CA ARG A 196 -15.38 14.40 4.70
C ARG A 196 -16.29 13.70 3.70
N ASN A 197 -16.97 12.63 4.12
CA ASN A 197 -17.94 11.91 3.30
C ASN A 197 -19.04 11.29 4.15
N ILE A 198 -20.23 11.92 4.11
CA ILE A 198 -21.41 11.52 4.90
C ILE A 198 -21.83 10.08 4.63
N ASN A 199 -21.63 9.57 3.40
CA ASN A 199 -21.97 8.19 3.04
C ASN A 199 -21.14 7.15 3.80
N LEU A 200 -20.07 7.55 4.51
CA LEU A 200 -19.29 6.66 5.36
C LEU A 200 -19.99 6.34 6.69
N LEU A 201 -21.09 7.04 7.04
CA LEU A 201 -21.91 6.72 8.20
C LEU A 201 -22.34 5.25 8.23
N LYS A 202 -22.56 4.64 7.07
CA LYS A 202 -22.91 3.21 6.95
C LYS A 202 -21.85 2.25 7.49
N TYR A 203 -20.59 2.71 7.61
CA TYR A 203 -19.47 1.93 8.17
C TYR A 203 -19.19 2.26 9.65
N VAL A 204 -19.87 3.27 10.22
CA VAL A 204 -19.70 3.66 11.62
C VAL A 204 -20.39 2.64 12.52
N LYS A 205 -19.62 1.99 13.39
CA LYS A 205 -20.10 0.95 14.32
C LYS A 205 -20.92 1.56 15.45
N ASN A 206 -20.36 2.57 16.11
CA ASN A 206 -21.01 3.30 17.21
C ASN A 206 -21.40 4.70 16.74
N GLN A 207 -22.71 4.93 16.56
CA GLN A 207 -23.26 6.18 16.06
C GLN A 207 -23.66 7.05 17.25
N THR A 208 -22.75 7.93 17.69
CA THR A 208 -23.04 8.88 18.77
C THR A 208 -24.05 9.94 18.33
N GLU A 209 -24.69 10.60 19.30
CA GLU A 209 -25.66 11.66 18.99
C GLU A 209 -25.04 12.80 18.18
N GLU A 210 -23.78 13.15 18.47
CA GLU A 210 -23.05 14.19 17.75
C GLU A 210 -22.89 13.83 16.27
N ILE A 211 -22.44 12.61 15.96
CA ILE A 211 -22.30 12.09 14.59
C ILE A 211 -23.65 12.13 13.88
N CYS A 212 -24.71 11.62 14.51
CA CYS A 212 -26.04 11.55 13.91
C CYS A 212 -26.60 12.94 13.59
N ARG A 213 -26.57 13.85 14.57
CA ARG A 213 -27.06 15.23 14.39
C ARG A 213 -26.23 15.98 13.35
N TYR A 214 -24.90 15.80 13.32
CA TYR A 214 -24.05 16.42 12.31
C TYR A 214 -24.46 15.98 10.89
N VAL A 215 -24.61 14.67 10.69
CA VAL A 215 -24.99 14.09 9.39
C VAL A 215 -26.36 14.61 8.96
N LEU A 216 -27.37 14.57 9.83
CA LEU A 216 -28.73 15.01 9.49
C LEU A 216 -28.84 16.52 9.22
N LYS A 217 -28.00 17.34 9.86
CA LYS A 217 -27.91 18.79 9.55
C LYS A 217 -27.37 19.04 8.14
N LYS A 218 -26.54 18.13 7.61
CA LYS A 218 -25.95 18.25 6.27
C LYS A 218 -26.79 17.60 5.19
N ASP A 219 -27.29 16.39 5.46
CA ASP A 219 -28.15 15.64 4.56
C ASP A 219 -29.15 14.81 5.38
N LYS A 220 -30.41 15.25 5.37
CA LYS A 220 -31.51 14.56 6.05
C LYS A 220 -31.83 13.20 5.40
N CYS A 221 -31.49 12.96 4.13
CA CYS A 221 -31.71 11.66 3.49
C CYS A 221 -30.81 10.55 4.09
N SER A 222 -29.71 10.93 4.75
CA SER A 222 -28.81 9.99 5.42
C SER A 222 -29.42 9.31 6.66
N ILE A 223 -30.65 9.69 7.05
CA ILE A 223 -31.46 9.03 8.10
C ILE A 223 -31.60 7.51 7.88
N ILE A 224 -31.50 7.05 6.63
CA ILE A 224 -31.56 5.62 6.30
C ILE A 224 -30.41 4.82 6.93
N TYR A 225 -29.26 5.44 7.12
CA TYR A 225 -28.06 4.80 7.69
C TYR A 225 -27.96 4.91 9.21
N ILE A 226 -28.85 5.68 9.86
CA ILE A 226 -28.89 5.82 11.31
C ILE A 226 -29.61 4.62 11.92
N LYS A 227 -29.03 4.01 12.95
CA LYS A 227 -29.62 2.84 13.65
C LYS A 227 -30.84 3.25 14.47
N ASP A 228 -30.68 4.25 15.34
CA ASP A 228 -31.74 4.76 16.23
C ASP A 228 -32.47 5.97 15.61
N LYS A 229 -32.88 5.83 14.35
CA LYS A 229 -33.36 6.96 13.54
C LYS A 229 -34.63 7.63 14.09
N GLU A 230 -35.42 6.87 14.85
CA GLU A 230 -36.69 7.30 15.45
C GLU A 230 -36.52 8.49 16.40
N ARG A 231 -35.35 8.61 17.04
CA ARG A 231 -35.01 9.72 17.94
C ARG A 231 -34.92 11.08 17.23
N TYR A 232 -34.70 11.08 15.92
CA TYR A 232 -34.37 12.28 15.15
C TYR A 232 -35.48 12.70 14.17
N LEU A 233 -36.52 11.88 13.98
CA LEU A 233 -37.56 12.14 12.99
C LEU A 233 -38.30 13.46 13.27
N GLU A 234 -38.75 13.66 14.50
CA GLU A 234 -39.44 14.89 14.89
C GLU A 234 -38.52 16.11 14.86
N GLU A 235 -37.32 15.99 15.41
CA GLU A 235 -36.34 17.09 15.49
C GLU A 235 -35.96 17.65 14.12
N PHE A 236 -35.80 16.78 13.11
CA PHE A 236 -35.35 17.18 11.77
C PHE A 236 -36.50 17.35 10.76
N ASP A 237 -37.76 17.32 11.21
CA ASP A 237 -38.95 17.31 10.35
C ASP A 237 -38.87 16.24 9.24
N ILE A 238 -38.54 15.01 9.63
CA ILE A 238 -38.42 13.84 8.75
C ILE A 238 -39.56 12.87 9.05
N ARG A 239 -40.18 12.35 7.99
CA ARG A 239 -41.08 11.21 8.06
C ARG A 239 -40.52 10.09 7.21
N TYR A 240 -40.54 8.88 7.76
CA TYR A 240 -39.91 7.72 7.14
C TYR A 240 -40.94 6.59 6.98
N LEU A 241 -40.97 6.00 5.79
CA LEU A 241 -41.67 4.76 5.50
C LEU A 241 -40.64 3.68 5.22
N LYS A 242 -40.60 2.67 6.09
CA LYS A 242 -39.73 1.50 5.92
C LYS A 242 -40.13 0.73 4.65
N GLY A 243 -39.16 0.46 3.79
CA GLY A 243 -39.36 -0.39 2.62
C GLY A 243 -39.24 -1.87 2.96
N GLU A 244 -40.21 -2.68 2.53
CA GLU A 244 -40.15 -4.14 2.58
C GLU A 244 -40.49 -4.68 1.19
N LYS A 245 -39.55 -5.38 0.54
CA LYS A 245 -39.69 -5.76 -0.87
C LYS A 245 -41.06 -6.44 -1.11
N PRO A 246 -41.86 -5.98 -2.10
CA PRO A 246 -41.49 -5.07 -3.20
C PRO A 246 -41.74 -3.57 -2.94
N ILE A 247 -42.16 -3.18 -1.73
CA ILE A 247 -42.37 -1.78 -1.31
C ILE A 247 -41.01 -1.09 -1.19
N LYS A 248 -40.89 0.08 -1.80
CA LYS A 248 -39.70 0.92 -1.72
C LYS A 248 -39.79 1.78 -0.47
N GLU A 249 -38.65 2.00 0.16
CA GLU A 249 -38.54 2.97 1.25
C GLU A 249 -38.85 4.38 0.74
N VAL A 250 -39.47 5.19 1.60
CA VAL A 250 -39.78 6.59 1.32
C VAL A 250 -39.30 7.45 2.46
N ILE A 251 -38.58 8.51 2.12
CA ILE A 251 -38.18 9.55 3.06
C ILE A 251 -38.95 10.81 2.66
N ALA A 252 -39.59 11.47 3.60
CA ALA A 252 -40.21 12.76 3.37
C ALA A 252 -39.62 13.78 4.33
N ILE A 253 -39.16 14.89 3.79
CA ILE A 253 -38.42 15.93 4.51
C ILE A 253 -39.17 17.25 4.33
N LYS A 254 -39.34 17.99 5.42
CA LYS A 254 -39.89 19.34 5.36
C LYS A 254 -38.78 20.38 5.15
N GLU A 255 -38.88 21.15 4.08
CA GLU A 255 -37.98 22.28 3.77
C GLU A 255 -38.79 23.48 3.26
N GLY A 256 -38.57 24.66 3.82
CA GLY A 256 -39.28 25.89 3.40
C GLY A 256 -40.80 25.79 3.50
N GLY A 257 -41.32 25.00 4.45
CA GLY A 257 -42.76 24.76 4.63
C GLY A 257 -43.38 23.75 3.66
N ARG A 258 -42.59 23.14 2.76
CA ARG A 258 -43.05 22.13 1.80
C ARG A 258 -42.46 20.76 2.11
N TRP A 259 -43.21 19.71 1.81
CA TRP A 259 -42.74 18.34 1.93
C TRP A 259 -42.15 17.85 0.60
N LEU A 260 -40.92 17.39 0.68
CA LEU A 260 -40.15 16.80 -0.41
C LEU A 260 -39.97 15.31 -0.13
N PHE A 261 -40.14 14.49 -1.15
CA PHE A 261 -40.12 13.04 -1.04
C PHE A 261 -38.89 12.46 -1.75
N THR A 262 -38.35 11.40 -1.19
CA THR A 262 -37.27 10.60 -1.78
C THR A 262 -37.71 9.15 -1.85
N ILE A 263 -37.65 8.55 -3.04
CA ILE A 263 -38.02 7.15 -3.31
C ILE A 263 -37.09 6.54 -4.36
N GLY A 264 -36.34 5.51 -3.99
CA GLY A 264 -35.34 4.89 -4.86
C GLY A 264 -34.24 5.88 -5.27
N CYS A 265 -34.04 6.08 -6.58
CA CYS A 265 -33.04 7.02 -7.12
C CYS A 265 -33.56 8.46 -7.30
N GLN A 266 -34.75 8.77 -6.81
CA GLN A 266 -35.41 10.06 -7.00
C GLN A 266 -35.43 10.81 -5.70
N ASN A 267 -34.72 11.93 -5.65
CA ASN A 267 -34.56 12.73 -4.46
C ASN A 267 -35.34 14.04 -4.62
N ASN A 268 -35.87 14.56 -3.51
CA ASN A 268 -36.46 15.90 -3.42
C ASN A 268 -37.62 16.15 -4.41
N ILE A 269 -38.47 15.15 -4.66
CA ILE A 269 -39.64 15.31 -5.54
C ILE A 269 -40.85 15.86 -4.77
N THR A 270 -41.72 16.62 -5.46
CA THR A 270 -42.93 17.17 -4.84
C THR A 270 -43.97 16.08 -4.55
N LYS A 271 -44.97 16.40 -3.72
CA LYS A 271 -46.11 15.51 -3.42
C LYS A 271 -46.82 15.06 -4.70
N GLU A 272 -47.04 15.96 -5.66
CA GLU A 272 -47.69 15.66 -6.94
C GLU A 272 -46.86 14.69 -7.77
N LYS A 273 -45.53 14.90 -7.83
CA LYS A 273 -44.63 14.03 -8.57
C LYS A 273 -44.52 12.65 -7.91
N PHE A 274 -44.51 12.60 -6.58
CA PHE A 274 -44.53 11.35 -5.82
C PHE A 274 -45.81 10.55 -6.09
N ILE A 275 -46.98 11.20 -6.04
CA ILE A 275 -48.27 10.59 -6.40
C ILE A 275 -48.22 10.06 -7.84
N TYR A 276 -47.82 10.89 -8.82
CA TYR A 276 -47.70 10.47 -10.21
C TYR A 276 -46.85 9.19 -10.37
N ARG A 277 -45.76 9.06 -9.62
CA ARG A 277 -44.89 7.87 -9.69
C ARG A 277 -45.52 6.62 -9.09
N ILE A 278 -46.24 6.74 -7.98
CA ILE A 278 -46.96 5.62 -7.38
C ILE A 278 -48.01 5.09 -8.36
N TYR A 279 -48.64 5.98 -9.13
CA TYR A 279 -49.60 5.58 -10.15
C TYR A 279 -48.93 5.03 -11.41
N ASN A 280 -47.78 5.55 -11.85
CA ASN A 280 -47.29 5.31 -13.23
C ASN A 280 -45.91 4.63 -13.36
N THR A 281 -45.17 4.35 -12.27
CA THR A 281 -43.78 3.81 -12.37
C THR A 281 -43.52 2.65 -11.39
N GLY A 282 -42.74 1.64 -11.84
CA GLY A 282 -42.77 0.26 -11.36
C GLY A 282 -42.26 -0.12 -9.95
N GLY A 283 -42.50 -1.41 -9.65
CA GLY A 283 -42.29 -2.15 -8.39
C GLY A 283 -43.49 -3.04 -8.00
N GLY A 284 -44.65 -2.83 -8.65
CA GLY A 284 -45.90 -3.57 -8.43
C GLY A 284 -47.02 -3.08 -9.33
N PHE A 285 -46.67 -2.51 -10.49
CA PHE A 285 -47.64 -1.96 -11.44
C PHE A 285 -48.32 -3.10 -12.19
N ASN A 286 -49.61 -3.28 -11.93
CA ASN A 286 -50.44 -4.24 -12.63
C ASN A 286 -50.91 -3.59 -13.94
N LEU A 287 -50.44 -4.14 -15.07
CA LEU A 287 -50.73 -3.66 -16.43
C LEU A 287 -52.23 -3.74 -16.76
N GLU A 288 -52.92 -4.79 -16.31
CA GLU A 288 -54.35 -5.00 -16.56
C GLU A 288 -55.22 -4.00 -15.80
N LYS A 289 -54.81 -3.66 -14.57
CA LYS A 289 -55.55 -2.73 -13.71
C LYS A 289 -55.06 -1.28 -13.80
N GLY A 290 -53.96 -1.03 -14.52
CA GLY A 290 -53.34 0.30 -14.68
C GLY A 290 -52.87 0.94 -13.37
N ILE A 291 -52.54 0.14 -12.35
CA ILE A 291 -52.28 0.64 -10.99
C ILE A 291 -51.18 -0.12 -10.27
N ASN A 292 -50.48 0.54 -9.35
CA ASN A 292 -49.58 -0.13 -8.40
C ASN A 292 -50.38 -0.83 -7.30
N VAL A 293 -50.19 -2.15 -7.12
CA VAL A 293 -50.88 -2.96 -6.11
C VAL A 293 -50.51 -2.60 -4.68
N HIS A 294 -49.36 -1.97 -4.47
CA HIS A 294 -48.90 -1.49 -3.17
C HIS A 294 -49.19 0.00 -2.95
N ARG A 295 -49.95 0.67 -3.84
CA ARG A 295 -50.22 2.11 -3.74
C ARG A 295 -50.90 2.53 -2.46
N GLN A 296 -51.73 1.65 -1.88
CA GLN A 296 -52.48 1.97 -0.67
C GLN A 296 -51.56 2.32 0.50
N ILE A 297 -50.43 1.61 0.63
CA ILE A 297 -49.44 1.87 1.69
C ILE A 297 -48.82 3.27 1.54
N TYR A 298 -48.50 3.68 0.32
CA TYR A 298 -47.99 5.03 0.06
C TYR A 298 -49.08 6.11 0.23
N LEU A 299 -50.33 5.82 -0.10
CA LEU A 299 -51.46 6.73 0.16
C LEU A 299 -51.73 6.89 1.65
N ASP A 300 -51.64 5.80 2.42
CA ASP A 300 -51.78 5.83 3.87
C ASP A 300 -50.65 6.63 4.53
N PHE A 301 -49.42 6.48 4.03
CA PHE A 301 -48.30 7.34 4.42
C PHE A 301 -48.59 8.82 4.13
N LEU A 302 -49.18 9.14 2.97
CA LEU A 302 -49.51 10.51 2.57
C LEU A 302 -50.61 11.16 3.42
N LYS A 303 -51.46 10.40 4.14
CA LYS A 303 -52.46 10.97 5.05
C LYS A 303 -51.85 11.81 6.17
N GLY A 304 -50.56 11.61 6.45
CA GLY A 304 -49.85 12.37 7.45
C GLY A 304 -49.42 13.79 7.04
N PHE A 305 -49.53 14.17 5.77
CA PHE A 305 -48.92 15.38 5.18
C PHE A 305 -49.94 16.38 4.65
#